data_AF-A0A2C6E319-F1
#
_entry.id   AF-A0A2C6E319-F1
#
_cell.length_a   1.000
_cell.length_b   1.000
_cell.length_c   1.000
_cell.angle_alpha   90.00
_cell.angle_beta   90.00
_cell.angle_gamma   90.00
#
_symmetry.space_group_name_H-M   'P 1'
#
loop_
_entity.id
_entity.type
_entity.pdbx_description
1 polymer ?
#
loop_
_entity_poly.entity_id
_entity_poly.type
_entity_poly.pdbx_seq_one_letter_code
_entity_poly.pdbx_strand_id
1 'polypeptide(L)'
;MNKFNIRSTFDILNEHISQLCRELTEADIKKATFYELPDIKKQDEETAPTNITVTKIEGEKALSKCLDAYRDLYLNDRESGKLLQRFPGLLLVNDPKEIIKSRVNAVNLAKENFKNAILEISNNDARFEAVHSAVPNLMTLAAYRKIHSESTAPYSVRFTWMKKHATRVLSKELAMEMLNRSSLYSNPRMIDQEKWQQLVEQEKYRVSSLSENAKLRIRRPTRVTPEVNVRYTAQNRYHVSAALPFILFNPHPDTKLGELGHFTQKDDHPRKREYNFLVDRIYLERFE
;
A
#
# COMPACT_ATOMS: atom_id res chain seq x y z
N MET A 1 -10.20 6.95 -24.80
CA MET A 1 -10.16 7.79 -23.59
C MET A 1 -8.97 8.72 -23.70
N ASN A 2 -9.17 10.03 -23.62
CA ASN A 2 -8.19 11.00 -24.09
C ASN A 2 -7.07 11.21 -23.05
N LYS A 3 -5.80 11.14 -23.48
CA LYS A 3 -4.59 11.55 -22.74
C LYS A 3 -4.80 12.85 -21.94
N PHE A 4 -5.59 13.76 -22.50
CA PHE A 4 -6.01 15.00 -21.87
C PHE A 4 -6.70 14.81 -20.50
N ASN A 5 -7.57 13.82 -20.35
CA ASN A 5 -8.29 13.57 -19.09
C ASN A 5 -7.35 13.11 -17.97
N ILE A 6 -6.43 12.18 -18.28
CA ILE A 6 -5.41 11.71 -17.32
C ILE A 6 -4.52 12.87 -16.89
N ARG A 7 -4.08 13.71 -17.85
CA ARG A 7 -3.26 14.87 -17.56
C ARG A 7 -4.00 15.88 -16.68
N SER A 8 -5.22 16.25 -17.06
CA SER A 8 -6.05 17.22 -16.32
C SER A 8 -6.34 16.77 -14.89
N THR A 9 -6.75 15.51 -14.69
CA THR A 9 -6.99 14.95 -13.35
C THR A 9 -5.71 14.87 -12.51
N PHE A 10 -4.56 14.62 -13.13
CA PHE A 10 -3.27 14.67 -12.46
C PHE A 10 -2.86 16.10 -12.05
N ASP A 11 -3.07 17.08 -12.92
CA ASP A 11 -2.74 18.49 -12.62
C ASP A 11 -3.55 18.99 -11.43
N ILE A 12 -4.85 18.66 -11.34
CA ILE A 12 -5.70 18.95 -10.16
C ILE A 12 -5.15 18.28 -8.89
N LEU A 13 -4.76 16.99 -8.98
CA LEU A 13 -4.13 16.29 -7.85
C LEU A 13 -2.85 17.01 -7.40
N ASN A 14 -1.98 17.38 -8.33
CA ASN A 14 -0.71 18.03 -8.04
C ASN A 14 -0.91 19.44 -7.43
N GLU A 15 -1.91 20.18 -7.89
CA GLU A 15 -2.30 21.46 -7.32
C GLU A 15 -2.76 21.31 -5.87
N HIS A 16 -3.65 20.35 -5.58
CA HIS A 16 -4.11 20.10 -4.22
C HIS A 16 -2.99 19.62 -3.29
N ILE A 17 -2.05 18.79 -3.76
CA ILE A 17 -0.86 18.41 -2.98
C ILE A 17 0.01 19.63 -2.69
N SER A 18 0.28 20.46 -3.71
CA SER A 18 1.08 21.67 -3.56
C SER A 18 0.46 22.64 -2.55
N GLN A 19 -0.86 22.83 -2.64
CA GLN A 19 -1.61 23.66 -1.71
C GLN A 19 -1.62 23.09 -0.29
N LEU A 20 -1.81 21.78 -0.12
CA LEU A 20 -1.69 21.12 1.19
C LEU A 20 -0.33 21.39 1.83
N CYS A 21 0.74 21.24 1.06
CA CYS A 21 2.07 21.47 1.61
C CYS A 21 2.30 22.94 2.00
N ARG A 22 1.78 23.91 1.23
CA ARG A 22 1.83 25.33 1.62
C ARG A 22 1.06 25.58 2.91
N GLU A 23 -0.19 25.12 2.98
CA GLU A 23 -1.05 25.30 4.15
C GLU A 23 -0.45 24.63 5.40
N LEU A 24 0.21 23.47 5.27
CA LEU A 24 0.92 22.81 6.38
C LEU A 24 2.18 23.55 6.84
N THR A 25 2.85 24.30 5.96
CA THR A 25 4.01 25.13 6.36
C THR A 25 3.57 26.29 7.25
N GLU A 26 2.37 26.83 7.03
CA GLU A 26 1.80 27.96 7.78
C GLU A 26 0.92 27.52 8.98
N ALA A 27 0.66 26.21 9.11
CA ALA A 27 -0.21 25.67 10.15
C ALA A 27 0.44 25.67 11.54
N ASP A 28 -0.40 25.62 12.58
CA ASP A 28 0.03 25.41 13.97
C ASP A 28 0.41 23.93 14.17
N ILE A 29 1.65 23.58 13.80
CA ILE A 29 2.25 22.26 13.99
C ILE A 29 2.75 22.13 15.43
N LYS A 30 2.10 21.30 16.24
CA LYS A 30 2.52 21.01 17.62
C LYS A 30 3.74 20.10 17.68
N LYS A 31 3.83 19.15 16.76
CA LYS A 31 4.96 18.21 16.68
C LYS A 31 5.01 17.59 15.28
N ALA A 32 6.22 17.46 14.75
CA ALA A 32 6.50 16.67 13.57
C ALA A 32 7.53 15.58 13.88
N THR A 33 7.25 14.37 13.43
CA THR A 33 8.17 13.23 13.53
C THR A 33 8.16 12.47 12.21
N PHE A 34 9.34 12.09 11.74
CA PHE A 34 9.54 11.32 10.52
C PHE A 34 10.43 10.13 10.82
N TYR A 35 10.09 8.96 10.29
CA TYR A 35 10.83 7.72 10.47
C TYR A 35 11.45 7.35 9.13
N GLU A 36 12.70 7.76 8.95
CA GLU A 36 13.44 7.51 7.71
C GLU A 36 13.81 6.03 7.62
N LEU A 37 13.47 5.44 6.47
CA LEU A 37 13.78 4.06 6.12
C LEU A 37 14.92 4.06 5.08
N PRO A 38 15.73 2.99 5.00
CA PRO A 38 16.69 2.80 3.93
C PRO A 38 16.05 2.95 2.55
N ASP A 39 16.82 3.46 1.60
CA ASP A 39 16.41 3.50 0.21
C ASP A 39 16.25 2.07 -0.33
N ILE A 40 15.18 1.89 -1.11
CA ILE A 40 14.90 0.62 -1.78
C ILE A 40 15.88 0.43 -2.94
N LYS A 41 16.63 -0.66 -2.90
CA LYS A 41 17.55 -1.08 -3.95
C LYS A 41 16.88 -2.05 -4.91
N LYS A 42 17.46 -2.22 -6.10
CA LYS A 42 16.92 -3.17 -7.09
C LYS A 42 16.83 -4.62 -6.58
N GLN A 43 17.81 -5.06 -5.78
CA GLN A 43 17.81 -6.37 -5.14
C GLN A 43 16.61 -6.61 -4.21
N ASP A 44 16.06 -5.53 -3.64
CA ASP A 44 14.92 -5.62 -2.73
C ASP A 44 13.64 -5.97 -3.51
N GLU A 45 13.58 -5.81 -4.83
CA GLU A 45 12.45 -6.26 -5.65
C GLU A 45 12.25 -7.77 -5.57
N GLU A 46 13.35 -8.52 -5.44
CA GLU A 46 13.36 -9.98 -5.46
C GLU A 46 13.25 -10.56 -4.06
N THR A 47 14.01 -10.01 -3.10
CA THR A 47 14.09 -10.55 -1.75
C THR A 47 13.61 -9.54 -0.71
N ALA A 48 12.85 -10.00 0.29
CA ALA A 48 12.40 -9.13 1.37
C ALA A 48 13.50 -8.93 2.41
N PRO A 49 13.76 -7.69 2.86
CA PRO A 49 14.76 -7.44 3.87
C PRO A 49 14.34 -8.11 5.19
N THR A 50 15.27 -8.81 5.82
CA THR A 50 15.10 -9.39 7.15
C THR A 50 15.28 -8.35 8.24
N ASN A 51 15.99 -7.26 7.96
CA ASN A 51 16.20 -6.14 8.87
C ASN A 51 15.92 -4.81 8.16
N ILE A 52 15.24 -3.89 8.84
CA ILE A 52 15.01 -2.53 8.36
C ILE A 52 15.36 -1.57 9.48
N THR A 53 16.43 -0.80 9.29
CA THR A 53 16.82 0.28 10.20
C THR A 53 15.85 1.45 10.07
N VAL A 54 15.74 2.25 11.12
CA VAL A 54 14.79 3.38 11.19
C VAL A 54 15.51 4.53 11.88
N THR A 55 15.63 5.65 11.19
CA THR A 55 16.21 6.87 11.76
C THR A 55 15.08 7.83 12.08
N LYS A 56 14.93 8.16 13.37
CA LYS A 56 13.93 9.13 13.82
C LYS A 56 14.43 10.55 13.60
N ILE A 57 13.60 11.37 12.97
CA ILE A 57 13.83 12.80 12.73
C ILE A 57 12.65 13.56 13.33
N GLU A 58 12.91 14.69 14.00
CA GLU A 58 11.89 15.51 14.65
C GLU A 58 12.01 16.99 14.27
N GLY A 59 11.00 17.78 14.61
CA GLY A 59 10.98 19.23 14.42
C GLY A 59 10.82 19.65 12.94
N GLU A 60 11.38 20.80 12.59
CA GLU A 60 11.25 21.38 11.24
C GLU A 60 11.79 20.46 10.14
N LYS A 61 12.90 19.77 10.41
CA LYS A 61 13.46 18.78 9.46
C LYS A 61 12.48 17.64 9.19
N ALA A 62 11.75 17.19 10.21
CA ALA A 62 10.71 16.18 10.04
C ALA A 62 9.53 16.72 9.25
N LEU A 63 9.10 17.96 9.51
CA LEU A 63 8.05 18.61 8.73
C LEU A 63 8.44 18.67 7.25
N SER A 64 9.64 19.15 6.93
CA SER A 64 10.14 19.19 5.55
C SER A 64 10.06 17.81 4.88
N LYS A 65 10.59 16.76 5.54
CA LYS A 65 10.52 15.39 4.99
C LYS A 65 9.09 14.88 4.83
N CYS A 66 8.17 15.24 5.73
CA CYS A 66 6.75 14.90 5.56
C CYS A 66 6.15 15.58 4.32
N LEU A 67 6.47 16.85 4.08
CA LEU A 67 5.98 17.58 2.90
C LEU A 67 6.57 17.01 1.61
N ASP A 68 7.86 16.69 1.60
CA ASP A 68 8.53 16.04 0.46
C ASP A 68 7.92 14.67 0.15
N ALA A 69 7.58 13.90 1.19
CA ALA A 69 6.91 12.61 1.04
C ALA A 69 5.55 12.72 0.34
N TYR A 70 4.78 13.80 0.57
CA TYR A 70 3.51 14.02 -0.13
C TYR A 70 3.70 14.35 -1.61
N ARG A 71 4.82 15.00 -1.97
CA ARG A 71 5.19 15.37 -3.34
C ARG A 71 5.92 14.25 -4.10
N ASP A 72 6.35 13.20 -3.40
CA ASP A 72 7.06 12.06 -3.98
C ASP A 72 6.13 11.21 -4.86
N LEU A 73 6.03 11.60 -6.13
CA LEU A 73 5.17 10.97 -7.13
C LEU A 73 5.95 10.38 -8.31
N TYR A 74 7.21 10.78 -8.51
CA TYR A 74 8.00 10.44 -9.70
C TYR A 74 9.12 9.46 -9.38
N LEU A 75 9.52 8.66 -10.37
CA LEU A 75 10.58 7.66 -10.21
C LEU A 75 11.94 8.31 -9.83
N ASN A 76 12.24 9.49 -10.37
CA ASN A 76 13.50 10.22 -10.16
C ASN A 76 14.72 9.27 -10.24
N ASP A 77 15.71 9.45 -9.36
CA ASP A 77 16.96 8.66 -9.33
C ASP A 77 16.83 7.31 -8.61
N ARG A 78 15.62 6.76 -8.47
CA ARG A 78 15.40 5.50 -7.74
C ARG A 78 15.84 4.29 -8.56
N GLU A 79 16.46 3.34 -7.88
CA GLU A 79 16.87 2.07 -8.48
C GLU A 79 15.68 1.14 -8.79
N SER A 80 14.60 1.21 -7.99
CA SER A 80 13.41 0.37 -8.16
C SER A 80 12.20 1.16 -8.63
N GLY A 81 11.64 0.74 -9.76
CA GLY A 81 10.33 1.19 -10.24
C GLY A 81 9.16 0.31 -9.78
N LYS A 82 9.45 -0.87 -9.19
CA LYS A 82 8.42 -1.82 -8.74
C LYS A 82 8.01 -1.63 -7.29
N LEU A 83 8.96 -1.25 -6.43
CA LEU A 83 8.73 -1.07 -5.00
C LEU A 83 8.73 0.41 -4.65
N LEU A 84 7.68 0.86 -3.97
CA LEU A 84 7.57 2.25 -3.53
C LEU A 84 8.24 2.46 -2.17
N GLN A 85 9.03 3.52 -2.08
CA GLN A 85 9.51 4.04 -0.81
C GLN A 85 8.31 4.44 0.06
N ARG A 86 8.40 4.10 1.35
CA ARG A 86 7.40 4.46 2.34
C ARG A 86 7.95 5.54 3.26
N PHE A 87 7.07 6.42 3.69
CA PHE A 87 7.42 7.58 4.49
C PHE A 87 6.60 7.63 5.77
N PRO A 88 6.84 6.69 6.71
CA PRO A 88 6.17 6.73 8.00
C PRO A 88 6.54 8.02 8.72
N GLY A 89 5.54 8.76 9.17
CA GLY A 89 5.71 10.01 9.88
C GLY A 89 4.40 10.41 10.55
N LEU A 90 4.48 11.33 11.51
CA LEU A 90 3.36 11.86 12.27
C LEU A 90 3.44 13.38 12.33
N LEU A 91 2.38 14.04 11.88
CA LEU A 91 2.16 15.47 12.06
C LEU A 91 1.03 15.67 13.07
N LEU A 92 1.32 16.39 14.15
CA LEU A 92 0.34 16.86 15.10
C LEU A 92 -0.04 18.29 14.74
N VAL A 93 -1.27 18.49 14.27
CA VAL A 93 -1.72 19.78 13.71
C VAL A 93 -2.88 20.28 14.54
N ASN A 94 -2.79 21.51 15.05
CA ASN A 94 -3.94 22.21 15.61
C ASN A 94 -4.71 22.86 14.46
N ASP A 95 -5.91 22.35 14.18
CA ASP A 95 -6.76 22.72 13.06
C ASP A 95 -8.23 22.85 13.51
N PRO A 96 -8.56 23.82 14.40
CA PRO A 96 -9.91 23.97 14.94
C PRO A 96 -10.93 24.40 13.88
N LYS A 97 -10.47 25.00 12.77
CA LYS A 97 -11.30 25.43 11.63
C LYS A 97 -11.40 24.38 10.53
N GLU A 98 -10.80 23.21 10.72
CA GLU A 98 -10.79 22.10 9.76
C GLU A 98 -10.26 22.46 8.36
N ILE A 99 -9.36 23.45 8.26
CA ILE A 99 -8.80 23.94 6.99
C ILE A 99 -7.91 22.85 6.38
N ILE A 100 -6.95 22.35 7.18
CA ILE A 100 -6.01 21.32 6.74
C ILE A 100 -6.74 19.99 6.52
N LYS A 101 -7.67 19.63 7.40
CA LYS A 101 -8.51 18.45 7.24
C LYS A 101 -9.30 18.48 5.93
N SER A 102 -9.91 19.62 5.61
CA SER A 102 -10.64 19.80 4.34
C SER A 102 -9.71 19.66 3.13
N ARG A 103 -8.50 20.20 3.22
CA ARG A 103 -7.49 20.04 2.17
C ARG A 103 -7.04 18.59 1.98
N VAL A 104 -6.79 17.85 3.06
CA VAL A 104 -6.43 16.42 3.01
C VAL A 104 -7.55 15.63 2.33
N ASN A 105 -8.80 15.93 2.62
CA ASN A 105 -9.95 15.31 1.95
C ASN A 105 -9.98 15.64 0.45
N ALA A 106 -9.72 16.90 0.07
CA ALA A 106 -9.63 17.30 -1.34
C ALA A 106 -8.50 16.56 -2.10
N VAL A 107 -7.32 16.42 -1.48
CA VAL A 107 -6.21 15.62 -2.04
C VAL A 107 -6.65 14.17 -2.23
N ASN A 108 -7.24 13.55 -1.21
CA ASN A 108 -7.66 12.15 -1.28
C ASN A 108 -8.77 11.91 -2.31
N LEU A 109 -9.69 12.87 -2.48
CA LEU A 109 -10.70 12.84 -3.53
C LEU A 109 -10.06 12.94 -4.92
N ALA A 110 -9.11 13.87 -5.12
CA ALA A 110 -8.38 14.00 -6.38
C ALA A 110 -7.56 12.74 -6.71
N LYS A 111 -6.97 12.07 -5.70
CA LYS A 111 -6.31 10.77 -5.87
C LYS A 111 -7.27 9.69 -6.35
N GLU A 112 -8.48 9.62 -5.79
CA GLU A 112 -9.49 8.65 -6.24
C GLU A 112 -10.00 8.96 -7.64
N ASN A 113 -10.24 10.24 -7.97
CA ASN A 113 -10.65 10.66 -9.30
C ASN A 113 -9.60 10.32 -10.36
N PHE A 114 -8.32 10.60 -10.08
CA PHE A 114 -7.20 10.23 -10.95
C PHE A 114 -7.12 8.71 -11.16
N LYS A 115 -7.27 7.93 -10.09
CA LYS A 115 -7.31 6.47 -10.15
C LYS A 115 -8.48 5.95 -10.99
N ASN A 116 -9.69 6.50 -10.80
CA ASN A 116 -10.87 6.10 -11.56
C ASN A 116 -10.71 6.41 -13.05
N ALA A 117 -10.17 7.58 -13.39
CA ALA A 117 -9.87 7.95 -14.78
C ALA A 117 -8.90 6.96 -15.45
N ILE A 118 -7.95 6.37 -14.72
CA ILE A 118 -7.07 5.34 -15.27
C ILE A 118 -7.79 3.98 -15.36
N LEU A 119 -8.61 3.63 -14.36
CA LEU A 119 -9.29 2.33 -14.31
C LEU A 119 -10.38 2.15 -15.37
N GLU A 120 -10.93 3.25 -15.91
CA GLU A 120 -11.82 3.24 -17.09
C GLU A 120 -11.16 2.62 -18.34
N ILE A 121 -9.83 2.65 -18.44
CA ILE A 121 -9.09 1.92 -19.48
C ILE A 121 -9.06 0.45 -19.08
N SER A 122 -9.55 -0.45 -19.93
CA SER A 122 -9.73 -1.87 -19.57
C SER A 122 -8.42 -2.67 -19.47
N ASN A 123 -7.48 -2.44 -20.38
CA ASN A 123 -6.22 -3.18 -20.45
C ASN A 123 -5.10 -2.54 -19.60
N ASN A 124 -4.33 -3.35 -18.86
CA ASN A 124 -3.21 -2.89 -18.03
C ASN A 124 -2.07 -2.28 -18.84
N ASP A 125 -1.71 -2.85 -20.00
CA ASP A 125 -0.63 -2.30 -20.82
C ASP A 125 -1.05 -0.94 -21.39
N ALA A 126 -2.30 -0.84 -21.84
CA ALA A 126 -2.87 0.43 -22.29
C ALA A 126 -2.94 1.47 -21.15
N ARG A 127 -3.22 1.06 -19.90
CA ARG A 127 -3.15 1.96 -18.73
C ARG A 127 -1.73 2.48 -18.54
N PHE A 128 -0.74 1.60 -18.59
CA PHE A 128 0.67 1.97 -18.43
C PHE A 128 1.07 3.00 -19.50
N GLU A 129 0.85 2.69 -20.78
CA GLU A 129 1.17 3.60 -21.89
C GLU A 129 0.43 4.93 -21.78
N ALA A 130 -0.87 4.92 -21.48
CA ALA A 130 -1.67 6.14 -21.37
C ALA A 130 -1.19 7.04 -20.23
N VAL A 131 -0.88 6.46 -19.06
CA VAL A 131 -0.36 7.20 -17.91
C VAL A 131 1.01 7.80 -18.24
N HIS A 132 1.94 7.00 -18.74
CA HIS A 132 3.31 7.47 -18.99
C HIS A 132 3.43 8.41 -20.20
N SER A 133 2.50 8.32 -21.16
CA SER A 133 2.36 9.31 -22.23
C SER A 133 1.81 10.65 -21.71
N ALA A 134 0.88 10.62 -20.75
CA ALA A 134 0.30 11.83 -20.15
C ALA A 134 1.20 12.49 -19.09
N VAL A 135 1.84 11.67 -18.26
CA VAL A 135 2.67 12.08 -17.12
C VAL A 135 3.92 11.19 -17.09
N PRO A 136 4.99 11.57 -17.82
CA PRO A 136 6.24 10.82 -17.85
C PRO A 136 6.81 10.57 -16.46
N ASN A 137 7.41 9.38 -16.26
CA ASN A 137 8.06 8.96 -15.01
C ASN A 137 7.17 8.92 -13.75
N LEU A 138 5.84 9.00 -13.89
CA LEU A 138 4.93 8.89 -12.77
C LEU A 138 4.95 7.49 -12.15
N MET A 139 5.13 7.41 -10.84
CA MET A 139 4.85 6.19 -10.08
C MET A 139 3.35 6.14 -9.77
N THR A 140 2.56 5.46 -10.62
CA THR A 140 1.09 5.43 -10.52
C THR A 140 0.57 5.06 -9.12
N LEU A 141 1.21 4.09 -8.45
CA LEU A 141 0.83 3.69 -7.09
C LEU A 141 1.13 4.77 -6.03
N ALA A 142 2.13 5.65 -6.26
CA ALA A 142 2.43 6.78 -5.39
C ALA A 142 1.38 7.90 -5.55
N ALA A 143 0.81 8.05 -6.74
CA ALA A 143 -0.35 8.91 -6.95
C ALA A 143 -1.59 8.37 -6.23
N TYR A 144 -1.77 7.04 -6.14
CA TYR A 144 -2.96 6.42 -5.53
C TYR A 144 -2.96 6.36 -4.00
N ARG A 145 -1.78 6.28 -3.35
CA ARG A 145 -1.72 6.15 -1.88
C ARG A 145 -2.37 7.36 -1.19
N LYS A 146 -3.34 7.10 -0.31
CA LYS A 146 -4.09 8.11 0.45
C LYS A 146 -3.23 8.69 1.58
N ILE A 147 -3.49 9.96 1.91
CA ILE A 147 -3.01 10.59 3.13
C ILE A 147 -4.00 10.25 4.23
N HIS A 148 -3.56 9.49 5.22
CA HIS A 148 -4.42 9.09 6.34
C HIS A 148 -4.35 10.14 7.45
N SER A 149 -5.49 10.39 8.09
CA SER A 149 -5.60 11.34 9.18
C SER A 149 -6.68 10.95 10.18
N GLU A 150 -6.60 11.50 11.39
CA GLU A 150 -7.62 11.36 12.43
C GLU A 150 -7.92 12.71 13.09
N SER A 151 -9.19 12.95 13.39
CA SER A 151 -9.66 14.17 14.08
C SER A 151 -10.30 13.87 15.42
N THR A 152 -10.79 12.65 15.63
CA THR A 152 -11.34 12.21 16.91
C THR A 152 -10.19 11.88 17.84
N ALA A 153 -10.17 12.45 19.04
CA ALA A 153 -9.12 12.23 20.02
C ALA A 153 -8.96 10.72 20.36
N PRO A 154 -7.89 10.05 19.88
CA PRO A 154 -7.68 8.65 20.16
C PRO A 154 -6.96 8.50 21.52
N TYR A 155 -7.13 7.35 22.15
CA TYR A 155 -6.30 6.97 23.30
C TYR A 155 -4.82 6.88 22.90
N SER A 156 -4.52 6.32 21.72
CA SER A 156 -3.15 6.24 21.22
C SER A 156 -3.04 6.17 19.71
N VAL A 157 -1.96 6.74 19.18
CA VAL A 157 -1.49 6.57 17.80
C VAL A 157 -0.09 5.97 17.85
N ARG A 158 0.09 4.77 17.30
CA ARG A 158 1.38 4.06 17.37
C ARG A 158 1.78 3.50 16.01
N PHE A 159 3.07 3.46 15.74
CA PHE A 159 3.60 2.81 14.55
C PHE A 159 3.99 1.36 14.84
N THR A 160 3.73 0.47 13.88
CA THR A 160 4.05 -0.95 13.99
C THR A 160 4.42 -1.53 12.64
N TRP A 161 5.32 -2.52 12.63
CA TRP A 161 5.57 -3.35 11.46
C TRP A 161 4.53 -4.46 11.34
N MET A 162 3.94 -4.64 10.16
CA MET A 162 2.95 -5.69 9.91
C MET A 162 3.26 -6.47 8.64
N LYS A 163 3.08 -7.80 8.71
CA LYS A 163 3.01 -8.69 7.55
C LYS A 163 1.54 -8.97 7.24
N LYS A 164 1.03 -8.33 6.20
CA LYS A 164 -0.35 -8.53 5.72
C LYS A 164 -0.38 -9.61 4.63
N HIS A 165 -1.59 -9.92 4.17
CA HIS A 165 -1.79 -10.78 3.01
C HIS A 165 -2.66 -10.04 2.00
N ALA A 166 -2.24 -10.04 0.74
CA ALA A 166 -3.10 -9.63 -0.36
C ALA A 166 -4.12 -10.74 -0.58
N THR A 167 -5.40 -10.41 -0.42
CA THR A 167 -6.49 -11.38 -0.50
C THR A 167 -7.39 -11.06 -1.66
N ARG A 168 -7.71 -12.06 -2.49
CA ARG A 168 -8.71 -11.97 -3.55
C ARG A 168 -9.66 -13.15 -3.45
N VAL A 169 -10.94 -12.86 -3.20
CA VAL A 169 -12.00 -13.87 -3.22
C VAL A 169 -12.27 -14.29 -4.66
N LEU A 170 -12.54 -15.58 -4.86
CA LEU A 170 -12.81 -16.19 -6.15
C LEU A 170 -14.02 -17.13 -6.01
N SER A 171 -14.80 -17.23 -7.08
CA SER A 171 -15.72 -18.36 -7.26
C SER A 171 -14.95 -19.58 -7.77
N LYS A 172 -15.58 -20.75 -7.73
CA LYS A 172 -15.01 -21.98 -8.29
C LYS A 172 -14.74 -21.84 -9.79
N GLU A 173 -15.66 -21.23 -10.52
CA GLU A 173 -15.57 -21.02 -11.98
C GLU A 173 -14.36 -20.15 -12.32
N LEU A 174 -14.18 -19.02 -11.62
CA LEU A 174 -13.04 -18.13 -11.82
C LEU A 174 -11.71 -18.81 -11.46
N ALA A 175 -11.68 -19.64 -10.42
CA ALA A 175 -10.49 -20.40 -10.07
C ALA A 175 -10.14 -21.43 -11.17
N MET A 176 -11.13 -22.16 -11.69
CA MET A 176 -10.94 -23.10 -12.80
C MET A 176 -10.48 -22.40 -14.08
N GLU A 177 -11.06 -21.25 -14.42
CA GLU A 177 -10.66 -20.46 -15.58
C GLU A 177 -9.20 -20.02 -15.50
N MET A 178 -8.73 -19.62 -14.31
CA MET A 178 -7.32 -19.30 -14.07
C MET A 178 -6.39 -20.50 -14.26
N LEU A 179 -6.80 -21.69 -13.79
CA LEU A 179 -6.01 -22.91 -13.94
C LEU A 179 -5.97 -23.37 -15.41
N ASN A 180 -7.10 -23.27 -16.13
CA ASN A 180 -7.18 -23.54 -17.57
C ASN A 180 -6.28 -22.61 -18.37
N ARG A 181 -6.27 -21.31 -18.04
CA ARG A 181 -5.30 -20.37 -18.63
C ARG A 181 -3.87 -20.77 -18.32
N SER A 182 -3.58 -21.23 -17.09
CA SER A 182 -2.22 -21.68 -16.70
C SER A 182 -1.73 -22.87 -17.53
N SER A 183 -2.61 -23.80 -17.92
CA SER A 183 -2.23 -24.96 -18.76
C SER A 183 -1.84 -24.60 -20.20
N LEU A 184 -2.23 -23.42 -20.68
CA LEU A 184 -1.94 -22.97 -22.05
C LEU A 184 -0.55 -22.34 -22.19
N TYR A 185 0.12 -22.02 -21.08
CA TYR A 185 1.45 -21.42 -21.08
C TYR A 185 2.51 -22.44 -20.66
N SER A 186 3.70 -22.36 -21.26
CA SER A 186 4.89 -23.00 -20.72
C SER A 186 5.37 -22.23 -19.50
N ASN A 187 5.51 -22.88 -18.35
CA ASN A 187 6.07 -22.24 -17.17
C ASN A 187 7.60 -22.10 -17.35
N PRO A 188 8.16 -20.88 -17.48
CA PRO A 188 9.59 -20.70 -17.72
C PRO A 188 10.48 -21.20 -16.57
N ARG A 189 9.89 -21.41 -15.38
CA ARG A 189 10.58 -21.94 -14.19
C ARG A 189 10.54 -23.46 -14.09
N MET A 190 9.68 -24.12 -14.84
CA MET A 190 9.72 -25.58 -14.98
C MET A 190 10.49 -25.91 -16.25
N ILE A 191 11.54 -26.72 -16.10
CA ILE A 191 12.37 -27.16 -17.22
C ILE A 191 11.60 -28.16 -18.10
N ASP A 192 10.60 -28.86 -17.54
CA ASP A 192 9.84 -29.94 -18.18
C ASP A 192 8.36 -29.56 -18.33
N GLN A 193 7.91 -29.45 -19.58
CA GLN A 193 6.56 -29.04 -19.94
C GLN A 193 5.51 -30.11 -19.61
N GLU A 194 5.86 -31.40 -19.68
CA GLU A 194 4.92 -32.48 -19.38
C GLU A 194 4.61 -32.52 -17.89
N LYS A 195 5.66 -32.41 -17.05
CA LYS A 195 5.50 -32.29 -15.59
C LYS A 195 4.68 -31.07 -15.21
N TRP A 196 4.86 -29.94 -15.92
CA TRP A 196 4.03 -28.75 -15.71
C TRP A 196 2.55 -29.03 -15.99
N GLN A 197 2.23 -29.66 -17.12
CA GLN A 197 0.86 -30.01 -17.47
C GLN A 197 0.24 -30.98 -16.47
N GLN A 198 0.96 -32.02 -16.06
CA GLN A 198 0.52 -32.98 -15.05
C GLN A 198 0.21 -32.29 -13.70
N LEU A 199 1.09 -31.37 -13.27
CA LEU A 199 0.87 -30.60 -12.04
C LEU A 199 -0.39 -29.73 -12.14
N VAL A 200 -0.57 -29.01 -13.26
CA VAL A 200 -1.76 -28.17 -13.46
C VAL A 200 -3.05 -29.00 -13.53
N GLU A 201 -3.04 -30.19 -14.13
CA GLU A 201 -4.19 -31.10 -14.13
C GLU A 201 -4.54 -31.61 -12.72
N GLN A 202 -3.54 -31.96 -11.89
CA GLN A 202 -3.77 -32.30 -10.49
C GLN A 202 -4.40 -31.14 -9.71
N GLU A 203 -3.94 -29.90 -9.95
CA GLU A 203 -4.52 -28.70 -9.35
C GLU A 203 -5.97 -28.49 -9.78
N LYS A 204 -6.29 -28.67 -11.08
CA LYS A 204 -7.66 -28.59 -11.60
C LYS A 204 -8.57 -29.61 -10.96
N TYR A 205 -8.12 -30.86 -10.80
CA TYR A 205 -8.90 -31.91 -10.15
C TYR A 205 -9.23 -31.58 -8.69
N ARG A 206 -8.27 -31.02 -7.94
CA ARG A 206 -8.51 -30.56 -6.55
C ARG A 206 -9.56 -29.45 -6.48
N VAL A 207 -9.59 -28.53 -7.44
CA VAL A 207 -10.58 -27.44 -7.45
C VAL A 207 -11.93 -27.90 -7.98
N SER A 208 -11.96 -28.76 -9.01
CA SER A 208 -13.20 -29.25 -9.64
C SER A 208 -14.02 -30.14 -8.71
N SER A 209 -13.36 -30.89 -7.83
CA SER A 209 -14.00 -31.74 -6.81
C SER A 209 -14.70 -30.99 -5.68
N LEU A 210 -14.52 -29.67 -5.59
CA LEU A 210 -15.23 -28.83 -4.61
C LEU A 210 -16.70 -28.60 -5.02
N SER A 211 -17.55 -28.26 -4.07
CA SER A 211 -18.93 -27.83 -4.37
C SER A 211 -18.94 -26.48 -5.11
N GLU A 212 -20.01 -26.24 -5.87
CA GLU A 212 -20.16 -25.00 -6.67
C GLU A 212 -20.12 -23.73 -5.80
N ASN A 213 -20.70 -23.81 -4.60
CA ASN A 213 -20.72 -22.72 -3.63
C ASN A 213 -19.46 -22.65 -2.75
N ALA A 214 -18.37 -23.33 -3.14
CA ALA A 214 -17.13 -23.29 -2.38
C ALA A 214 -16.55 -21.87 -2.37
N LYS A 215 -16.34 -21.36 -1.16
CA LYS A 215 -15.67 -20.07 -0.93
C LYS A 215 -14.16 -20.23 -1.09
N LEU A 216 -13.62 -19.68 -2.17
CA LEU A 216 -12.19 -19.72 -2.48
C LEU A 216 -11.56 -18.34 -2.36
N ARG A 217 -10.28 -18.31 -1.95
CA ARG A 217 -9.50 -17.08 -2.00
C ARG A 217 -8.05 -17.35 -2.32
N ILE A 218 -7.44 -16.41 -3.05
CA ILE A 218 -6.00 -16.28 -3.14
C ILE A 218 -5.54 -15.44 -1.95
N ARG A 219 -4.63 -15.96 -1.14
CA ARG A 219 -4.10 -15.28 0.05
C ARG A 219 -2.57 -15.22 0.00
N ARG A 220 -2.02 -14.18 -0.64
CA ARG A 220 -0.58 -14.04 -0.85
C ARG A 220 0.08 -13.28 0.30
N PRO A 221 1.13 -13.81 0.94
CA PRO A 221 1.92 -13.04 1.90
C PRO A 221 2.47 -11.76 1.23
N THR A 222 2.34 -10.62 1.90
CA THR A 222 2.99 -9.39 1.45
C THR A 222 4.25 -9.13 2.25
N ARG A 223 5.12 -8.27 1.70
CA ARG A 223 6.28 -7.74 2.43
C ARG A 223 5.83 -7.08 3.72
N VAL A 224 6.73 -7.05 4.70
CA VAL A 224 6.50 -6.30 5.93
C VAL A 224 6.39 -4.81 5.60
N THR A 225 5.47 -4.12 6.25
CA THR A 225 5.21 -2.70 6.00
C THR A 225 4.94 -1.96 7.29
N PRO A 226 5.32 -0.68 7.40
CA PRO A 226 4.96 0.16 8.53
C PRO A 226 3.48 0.54 8.43
N GLU A 227 2.81 0.52 9.58
CA GLU A 227 1.39 0.77 9.74
C GLU A 227 1.17 1.66 10.96
N VAL A 228 0.15 2.51 10.88
CA VAL A 228 -0.34 3.30 12.01
C VAL A 228 -1.50 2.57 12.65
N ASN A 229 -1.41 2.36 13.97
CA ASN A 229 -2.45 1.83 14.82
C ASN A 229 -3.09 2.98 15.60
N VAL A 230 -4.35 3.28 15.27
CA VAL A 230 -5.16 4.29 15.97
C VAL A 230 -6.13 3.55 16.88
N ARG A 231 -6.04 3.82 18.18
CA ARG A 231 -6.80 3.12 19.22
C ARG A 231 -7.62 4.09 20.03
N TYR A 232 -8.91 3.81 20.17
CA TYR A 232 -9.82 4.50 21.09
C TYR A 232 -10.03 3.67 22.36
N THR A 233 -10.29 2.37 22.19
CA THR A 233 -10.46 1.41 23.30
C THR A 233 -9.73 0.11 22.98
N ALA A 234 -9.89 -0.96 23.77
CA ALA A 234 -9.28 -2.24 23.44
C ALA A 234 -9.90 -2.87 22.18
N GLN A 235 -11.20 -2.68 21.99
CA GLN A 235 -12.00 -3.24 20.89
C GLN A 235 -12.15 -2.25 19.72
N ASN A 236 -12.22 -0.94 20.00
CA ASN A 236 -12.31 0.08 18.96
C ASN A 236 -10.91 0.59 18.58
N ARG A 237 -10.37 0.03 17.49
CA ARG A 237 -9.08 0.41 16.90
C ARG A 237 -9.07 0.08 15.42
N TYR A 238 -8.23 0.77 14.66
CA TYR A 238 -8.00 0.45 13.26
C TYR A 238 -6.53 0.60 12.88
N HIS A 239 -6.18 0.02 11.73
CA HIS A 239 -4.85 0.11 11.14
C HIS A 239 -4.92 0.73 9.76
N VAL A 240 -4.02 1.67 9.49
CA VAL A 240 -3.84 2.27 8.16
C VAL A 240 -2.38 2.25 7.76
N SER A 241 -2.15 2.19 6.45
CA SER A 241 -0.82 2.13 5.87
C SER A 241 -0.03 3.39 6.22
N ALA A 242 1.17 3.25 6.81
CA ALA A 242 2.11 4.35 7.00
C ALA A 242 2.97 4.56 5.73
N ALA A 243 2.35 4.51 4.56
CA ALA A 243 3.03 4.76 3.28
C ALA A 243 3.34 6.24 3.07
N LEU A 244 2.55 7.12 3.69
CA LEU A 244 2.72 8.56 3.78
C LEU A 244 2.62 8.99 5.25
N PRO A 245 3.12 10.18 5.61
CA PRO A 245 2.97 10.69 6.96
C PRO A 245 1.50 10.84 7.34
N PHE A 246 1.17 10.39 8.55
CA PHE A 246 -0.15 10.45 9.16
C PHE A 246 -0.36 11.79 9.84
N ILE A 247 -1.58 12.33 9.77
CA ILE A 247 -1.92 13.61 10.40
C ILE A 247 -2.92 13.37 11.53
N LEU A 248 -2.56 13.76 12.75
CA LEU A 248 -3.48 13.82 13.88
C LEU A 248 -3.89 15.27 14.13
N PHE A 249 -5.17 15.56 13.89
CA PHE A 249 -5.75 16.88 14.09
C PHE A 249 -6.18 17.07 15.54
N ASN A 250 -6.01 18.29 16.05
CA ASN A 250 -6.43 18.74 17.37
C ASN A 250 -6.06 17.71 18.47
N PRO A 251 -4.77 17.32 18.56
CA PRO A 251 -4.35 16.24 19.43
C PRO A 251 -4.68 16.55 20.90
N HIS A 252 -5.31 15.61 21.59
CA HIS A 252 -5.53 15.72 23.02
C HIS A 252 -4.20 15.51 23.77
N PRO A 253 -3.91 16.28 24.85
CA PRO A 253 -2.65 16.14 25.61
C PRO A 253 -2.38 14.70 26.09
N ASP A 254 -3.44 13.97 26.43
CA ASP A 254 -3.34 12.59 26.94
C ASP A 254 -3.22 11.51 25.84
N THR A 255 -3.29 11.87 24.56
CA THR A 255 -3.14 10.91 23.46
C THR A 255 -1.73 10.34 23.46
N LYS A 256 -1.60 9.02 23.65
CA LYS A 256 -0.29 8.35 23.69
C LYS A 256 0.28 8.15 22.30
N LEU A 257 1.47 8.71 22.05
CA LEU A 257 2.18 8.59 20.78
C LEU A 257 3.26 7.52 20.89
N GLY A 258 3.23 6.53 20.00
CA GLY A 258 4.24 5.47 19.93
C GLY A 258 5.10 5.59 18.67
N GLU A 259 6.36 5.18 18.77
CA GLU A 259 7.35 5.34 17.71
C GLU A 259 7.49 4.09 16.83
N LEU A 260 8.07 4.26 15.63
CA LEU A 260 8.45 3.13 14.78
C LEU A 260 9.87 2.68 15.11
N GLY A 261 10.01 1.53 15.76
CA GLY A 261 11.32 0.89 15.99
C GLY A 261 11.85 0.17 14.74
N HIS A 262 13.10 -0.32 14.81
CA HIS A 262 13.68 -1.17 13.77
C HIS A 262 12.85 -2.44 13.55
N PHE A 263 12.84 -2.93 12.32
CA PHE A 263 12.32 -4.26 12.02
C PHE A 263 13.45 -5.28 12.03
N THR A 264 13.23 -6.40 12.72
CA THR A 264 14.02 -7.61 12.60
C THR A 264 13.05 -8.77 12.43
N GLN A 265 13.22 -9.53 11.36
CA GLN A 265 12.45 -10.73 11.10
C GLN A 265 12.76 -11.75 12.19
N LYS A 266 11.72 -12.15 12.92
CA LYS A 266 11.80 -13.28 13.85
C LYS A 266 11.45 -14.54 13.08
N ASP A 267 12.35 -15.51 13.08
CA ASP A 267 12.15 -16.80 12.41
C ASP A 267 11.10 -17.68 13.11
N ASP A 268 10.92 -17.44 14.41
CA ASP A 268 10.12 -18.27 15.29
C ASP A 268 8.92 -17.48 15.86
N HIS A 269 7.87 -17.35 15.05
CA HIS A 269 6.61 -16.85 15.56
C HIS A 269 5.76 -18.05 16.00
N PRO A 270 5.36 -18.18 17.28
CA PRO A 270 4.57 -19.31 17.80
C PRO A 270 3.16 -19.44 17.20
N ARG A 271 2.82 -18.58 16.22
CA ARG A 271 1.56 -18.58 15.46
C ARG A 271 1.81 -18.82 13.97
N LYS A 272 2.99 -19.30 13.57
CA LYS A 272 3.27 -19.73 12.20
C LYS A 272 2.35 -20.92 11.91
N ARG A 273 1.17 -20.63 11.37
CA ARG A 273 0.27 -21.65 10.86
C ARG A 273 0.93 -22.26 9.63
N GLU A 274 1.03 -23.58 9.59
CA GLU A 274 1.22 -24.26 8.32
C GLU A 274 0.00 -23.97 7.45
N TYR A 275 0.24 -23.35 6.30
CA TYR A 275 -0.81 -23.04 5.35
C TYR A 275 -0.89 -24.21 4.38
N ASN A 276 -1.99 -24.96 4.43
CA ASN A 276 -2.29 -25.97 3.43
C ASN A 276 -3.11 -25.32 2.31
N PHE A 277 -2.43 -24.78 1.30
CA PHE A 277 -3.11 -24.27 0.12
C PHE A 277 -3.64 -25.45 -0.72
N LEU A 278 -4.79 -25.26 -1.36
CA LEU A 278 -5.28 -26.17 -2.39
C LEU A 278 -4.32 -26.18 -3.59
N VAL A 279 -3.78 -25.00 -3.91
CA VAL A 279 -2.78 -24.78 -4.95
C VAL A 279 -1.72 -23.80 -4.43
N ASP A 280 -0.55 -24.33 -4.05
CA ASP A 280 0.53 -23.59 -3.39
C ASP A 280 1.07 -22.44 -4.27
N ARG A 281 1.34 -22.72 -5.55
CA ARG A 281 1.98 -21.75 -6.46
C ARG A 281 1.21 -20.44 -6.65
N ILE A 282 -0.11 -20.46 -6.43
CA ILE A 282 -0.97 -19.27 -6.52
C ILE A 282 -1.57 -18.86 -5.18
N TYR A 283 -1.21 -19.54 -4.09
CA TYR A 283 -1.73 -19.33 -2.74
C TYR A 283 -3.25 -19.46 -2.66
N LEU A 284 -3.83 -20.41 -3.41
CA LEU A 284 -5.27 -20.64 -3.43
C LEU A 284 -5.65 -21.52 -2.25
N GLU A 285 -6.58 -21.06 -1.42
CA GLU A 285 -7.13 -21.82 -0.29
C GLU A 285 -8.66 -21.73 -0.27
N ARG A 286 -9.28 -22.69 0.41
CA ARG A 286 -10.68 -22.59 0.83
C ARG A 286 -10.75 -21.69 2.07
N PHE A 287 -11.85 -20.95 2.22
CA PHE A 287 -12.14 -20.23 3.46
C PHE A 287 -13.58 -20.45 3.90
N GLU A 288 -13.84 -20.20 5.19
CA GLU A 288 -15.16 -20.31 5.81
C GLU A 288 -15.92 -18.97 5.75
#